data_AF-A0A382U2V6-F1
#
_entry.id   AF-A0A382U2V6-F1
#
_cell.length_a   1.000
_cell.length_b   1.000
_cell.length_c   1.000
_cell.angle_alpha   90.00
_cell.angle_beta   90.00
_cell.angle_gamma   90.00
#
_symmetry.space_group_name_H-M   'P 1'
#
loop_
_entity.id
_entity.type
_entity.pdbx_description
1 polymer ?
#
loop_
_entity_poly.entity_id
_entity_poly.type
_entity_poly.pdbx_seq_one_letter_code
_entity_poly.pdbx_strand_id
1 'polypeptide(L)'
;VAYFVIVAGESSGDILGSSVIRELKKNNPEHEFQGITGPRMTEAGCESWFDIEDLSVMGIFDVIKHLPRLYKIRSQVIKKIIERPPDAFIGIDYPEFNLSIEGALKRKGIQTIHMVSPSFWAWRENRIKTFNKKI
;
A
#
# COMPACT_ATOMS: atom_id res chain seq x y z
N VAL A 1 -13.10 1.81 17.72
CA VAL A 1 -12.90 2.33 16.35
C VAL A 1 -11.49 1.97 15.94
N ALA A 2 -11.29 1.46 14.72
CA ALA A 2 -9.98 1.08 14.21
C ALA A 2 -9.57 2.05 13.09
N TYR A 3 -8.26 2.25 12.95
CA TYR A 3 -7.62 3.08 11.96
C TYR A 3 -6.66 2.25 11.12
N PHE A 4 -6.87 2.26 9.81
CA PHE A 4 -6.09 1.50 8.84
C PHE A 4 -5.38 2.44 7.88
N VAL A 5 -4.16 2.04 7.50
CA VAL A 5 -3.49 2.64 6.34
C VAL A 5 -3.47 1.65 5.21
N ILE A 6 -3.97 2.03 4.04
CA ILE A 6 -4.16 1.16 2.88
C ILE A 6 -3.50 1.76 1.64
N VAL A 7 -2.72 0.97 0.92
CA VAL A 7 -1.92 1.43 -0.22
C VAL A 7 -2.17 0.52 -1.43
N ALA A 8 -2.83 1.08 -2.44
CA ALA A 8 -2.91 0.52 -3.78
C ALA A 8 -1.82 1.11 -4.68
N GLY A 9 -1.27 0.29 -5.58
CA GLY A 9 -0.28 0.74 -6.58
C GLY A 9 -0.86 1.05 -7.96
N GLU A 10 -2.05 0.53 -8.26
CA GLU A 10 -2.68 0.59 -9.58
C GLU A 10 -4.21 0.45 -9.48
N SER A 11 -4.90 0.62 -10.62
CA SER A 11 -6.37 0.59 -10.68
C SER A 11 -6.97 -0.76 -10.23
N SER A 12 -6.28 -1.88 -10.49
CA SER A 12 -6.71 -3.20 -10.01
C SER A 12 -6.72 -3.25 -8.47
N GLY A 13 -5.69 -2.68 -7.84
CA GLY A 13 -5.57 -2.54 -6.39
C GLY A 13 -6.61 -1.60 -5.79
N ASP A 14 -6.99 -0.54 -6.50
CA ASP A 14 -8.06 0.38 -6.10
C ASP A 14 -9.43 -0.33 -6.02
N ILE A 15 -9.73 -1.21 -6.98
CA ILE A 15 -10.93 -2.05 -6.94
C ILE A 15 -10.93 -2.93 -5.69
N LEU A 16 -9.85 -3.69 -5.47
CA LEU A 16 -9.74 -4.59 -4.32
C LEU A 16 -9.80 -3.83 -2.98
N GLY A 17 -9.08 -2.71 -2.87
CA GLY A 17 -9.06 -1.87 -1.68
C GLY A 17 -10.43 -1.29 -1.37
N SER A 18 -11.16 -0.84 -2.39
CA SER A 18 -12.53 -0.31 -2.18
C SER A 18 -13.47 -1.38 -1.60
N SER A 19 -13.35 -2.64 -2.04
CA SER A 19 -14.12 -3.75 -1.49
C SER A 19 -13.78 -4.02 -0.02
N VAL A 20 -12.49 -4.00 0.34
CA VAL A 20 -12.05 -4.17 1.74
C VAL A 20 -12.61 -3.07 2.63
N ILE A 21 -12.49 -1.81 2.21
CA ILE A 21 -12.97 -0.66 2.98
C ILE A 21 -14.49 -0.74 3.20
N ARG A 22 -15.24 -1.02 2.14
CA ARG A 22 -16.71 -1.16 2.22
C ARG A 22 -17.11 -2.26 3.20
N GLU A 23 -16.45 -3.41 3.15
CA GLU A 23 -16.79 -4.53 4.03
C GLU A 23 -16.45 -4.24 5.49
N LEU A 24 -15.29 -3.65 5.77
CA LEU A 24 -14.91 -3.25 7.12
C LEU A 24 -15.84 -2.16 7.68
N LYS A 25 -16.26 -1.20 6.85
CA LYS A 25 -17.22 -0.17 7.27
C LYS A 25 -18.64 -0.69 7.51
N LYS A 26 -19.05 -1.79 6.87
CA LYS A 26 -20.32 -2.47 7.22
C LYS A 26 -20.32 -2.95 8.66
N ASN A 27 -19.18 -3.44 9.16
CA ASN A 27 -19.04 -3.88 10.55
C ASN A 27 -19.00 -2.70 11.50
N ASN A 28 -18.30 -1.62 11.14
CA ASN A 28 -18.30 -0.38 11.89
C ASN A 28 -18.01 0.83 10.99
N PRO A 29 -18.98 1.74 10.77
CA PRO A 29 -18.81 2.88 9.86
C PRO A 29 -17.79 3.91 10.34
N GLU A 30 -17.45 3.91 11.63
CA GLU A 30 -16.48 4.83 12.23
C GLU A 30 -15.03 4.44 11.91
N HIS A 31 -14.79 3.27 11.29
CA HIS A 31 -13.45 2.89 10.88
C HIS A 31 -12.83 3.91 9.93
N GLU A 32 -11.62 4.35 10.26
CA GLU A 32 -10.86 5.34 9.50
C GLU A 32 -9.90 4.64 8.54
N PHE A 33 -9.81 5.17 7.32
CA PHE A 33 -8.92 4.68 6.28
C PHE A 33 -8.17 5.84 5.66
N GLN A 34 -6.85 5.73 5.59
CA GLN A 34 -5.99 6.70 4.92
C GLN A 34 -4.95 5.99 4.04
N GLY A 35 -4.39 6.63 3.03
CA GLY A 35 -3.24 6.08 2.32
C GLY A 35 -3.14 6.48 0.85
N ILE A 36 -2.69 5.56 0.00
CA ILE A 36 -2.61 5.78 -1.46
C ILE A 36 -3.80 5.09 -2.10
N THR A 37 -4.62 5.88 -2.78
CA THR A 37 -5.95 5.47 -3.22
C THR A 37 -6.15 5.81 -4.69
N GLY A 38 -7.00 5.05 -5.37
CA GLY A 38 -7.62 5.53 -6.60
C GLY A 38 -9.03 6.05 -6.31
N PRO A 39 -9.81 6.33 -7.36
CA PRO A 39 -11.16 6.88 -7.22
C PRO A 39 -12.10 6.00 -6.37
N ARG A 40 -12.04 4.66 -6.51
CA ARG A 40 -13.01 3.77 -5.85
C ARG A 40 -12.77 3.66 -4.35
N MET A 41 -11.50 3.65 -3.92
CA MET A 41 -11.15 3.68 -2.50
C MET A 41 -11.53 5.02 -1.88
N THR A 42 -11.31 6.12 -2.58
CA THR A 42 -11.73 7.46 -2.14
C THR A 42 -13.26 7.52 -1.99
N GLU A 43 -14.02 7.02 -2.97
CA GLU A 43 -15.49 6.90 -2.90
C GLU A 43 -15.97 5.97 -1.77
N ALA A 44 -15.20 4.94 -1.40
CA ALA A 44 -15.48 4.11 -0.23
C ALA A 44 -15.19 4.83 1.11
N GLY A 45 -14.71 6.07 1.05
CA GLY A 45 -14.40 6.93 2.18
C GLY A 45 -13.03 6.66 2.78
N CYS A 46 -12.05 6.33 1.95
CA CYS A 46 -10.64 6.47 2.28
C CYS A 46 -10.19 7.91 2.05
N GLU A 47 -9.47 8.50 3.00
CA GLU A 47 -8.78 9.76 2.75
C GLU A 47 -7.50 9.47 1.97
N SER A 48 -7.35 10.17 0.84
CA SER A 48 -6.19 10.04 -0.03
C SER A 48 -5.05 10.95 0.42
N TRP A 49 -3.87 10.38 0.64
CA TRP A 49 -2.62 11.14 0.77
C TRP A 49 -1.96 11.37 -0.58
N PHE A 50 -2.11 10.41 -1.49
CA PHE A 50 -1.59 10.40 -2.86
C PHE A 50 -2.51 9.56 -3.74
N ASP A 51 -2.56 9.85 -5.03
CA ASP A 51 -3.29 9.07 -6.00
C ASP A 51 -2.44 7.87 -6.51
N ILE A 52 -3.06 6.77 -6.91
CA ILE A 52 -2.41 5.71 -7.69
C ILE A 52 -1.76 6.25 -8.98
N GLU A 53 -2.28 7.34 -9.54
CA GLU A 53 -1.67 8.04 -10.67
C GLU A 53 -0.35 8.72 -10.31
N ASP A 54 -0.12 9.06 -9.04
CA ASP A 54 1.19 9.55 -8.56
C ASP A 54 2.27 8.46 -8.61
N LEU A 55 1.86 7.18 -8.59
CA LEU A 55 2.72 6.01 -8.70
C LEU A 55 2.88 5.51 -10.15
N SER A 56 1.95 5.86 -11.02
CA SER A 56 1.93 5.41 -12.41
C SER A 56 3.05 6.06 -13.22
N VAL A 57 3.83 5.23 -13.93
CA VAL A 57 4.88 5.68 -14.84
C VAL A 57 4.49 5.30 -16.26
N MET A 58 4.23 6.29 -17.11
CA MET A 58 3.96 6.05 -18.53
C MET A 58 5.27 5.85 -19.30
N GLY A 59 5.57 4.63 -19.76
CA GLY A 59 6.64 4.35 -20.73
C GLY A 59 8.02 3.99 -20.15
N ILE A 60 8.77 3.14 -20.86
CA ILE A 60 10.05 2.54 -20.41
C ILE A 60 11.15 3.57 -20.07
N PHE A 61 11.17 4.72 -20.76
CA PHE A 61 12.18 5.77 -20.57
C PHE A 61 11.84 6.73 -19.41
N ASP A 62 10.58 6.82 -19.00
CA ASP A 62 10.15 7.64 -17.86
C ASP A 62 10.28 6.90 -16.52
N VAL A 63 10.36 5.56 -16.53
CA VAL A 63 10.56 4.71 -15.33
C VAL A 63 11.75 5.15 -14.49
N ILE A 64 12.89 5.47 -15.12
CA ILE A 64 14.11 5.87 -14.41
C ILE A 64 13.98 7.30 -13.84
N LYS A 65 13.31 8.21 -14.56
CA LYS A 65 13.11 9.60 -14.13
C LYS A 65 12.14 9.72 -12.96
N HIS A 66 11.17 8.81 -12.83
CA HIS A 66 10.18 8.84 -11.76
C HIS A 66 10.58 8.05 -10.51
N LEU A 67 11.66 7.27 -10.57
CA LEU A 67 12.14 6.51 -9.41
C LEU A 67 12.45 7.38 -8.17
N PRO A 68 13.03 8.60 -8.29
CA PRO A 68 13.17 9.51 -7.15
C PRO A 68 11.84 9.93 -6.52
N ARG A 69 10.79 10.13 -7.34
CA ARG A 69 9.44 10.47 -6.86
C ARG A 69 8.85 9.30 -6.07
N LEU A 70 8.92 8.08 -6.59
CA LEU A 70 8.47 6.86 -5.89
C LEU A 70 9.15 6.71 -4.53
N TYR A 71 10.48 6.91 -4.47
CA TYR A 71 11.21 6.89 -3.20
C TYR A 71 10.75 7.98 -2.23
N LYS A 72 10.48 9.19 -2.73
CA LYS A 72 9.97 10.31 -1.92
C LYS A 72 8.59 10.01 -1.36
N ILE A 73 7.65 9.55 -2.19
CA ILE A 73 6.29 9.17 -1.76
C ILE A 73 6.38 8.06 -0.71
N ARG A 74 7.15 7.00 -0.98
CA ARG A 74 7.37 5.90 -0.02
C ARG A 74 7.89 6.41 1.33
N SER A 75 8.87 7.30 1.32
CA SER A 75 9.42 7.88 2.55
C SER A 75 8.38 8.73 3.29
N GLN A 76 7.54 9.47 2.57
CA GLN A 76 6.47 10.28 3.16
C GLN A 76 5.37 9.41 3.77
N VAL A 77 4.99 8.32 3.12
CA VAL A 77 4.05 7.32 3.64
C VAL A 77 4.58 6.70 4.92
N ILE A 78 5.81 6.20 4.92
CA ILE A 78 6.44 5.63 6.12
C ILE A 78 6.48 6.66 7.25
N LYS A 79 6.84 7.91 6.95
CA LYS A 79 6.88 8.99 7.94
C LYS A 79 5.50 9.25 8.55
N LYS A 80 4.46 9.44 7.71
CA LYS A 80 3.08 9.64 8.17
C LYS A 80 2.58 8.49 9.05
N ILE A 81 2.86 7.25 8.64
CA ILE A 81 2.50 6.05 9.40
C ILE A 81 3.22 6.01 10.76
N ILE A 82 4.48 6.41 10.83
CA ILE A 82 5.22 6.45 12.11
C ILE A 82 4.70 7.57 13.02
N GLU A 83 4.31 8.72 12.46
CA GLU A 83 3.74 9.84 13.22
C GLU A 83 2.36 9.52 13.79
N ARG A 84 1.54 8.76 13.04
CA ARG A 84 0.25 8.22 13.49
C ARG A 84 0.17 6.72 13.14
N PRO A 85 0.63 5.83 14.05
CA PRO A 85 0.60 4.39 13.81
C PRO A 85 -0.83 3.85 13.64
N PRO A 86 -1.12 3.10 12.55
CA PRO A 86 -2.40 2.42 12.37
C PRO A 86 -2.47 1.12 13.15
N ASP A 87 -3.69 0.62 13.34
CA ASP A 87 -3.93 -0.73 13.86
C ASP A 87 -3.39 -1.79 12.91
N ALA A 88 -3.52 -1.54 11.59
CA ALA A 88 -2.84 -2.32 10.57
C ALA A 88 -2.56 -1.49 9.31
N PHE A 89 -1.42 -1.77 8.68
CA PHE A 89 -1.11 -1.38 7.31
C PHE A 89 -1.56 -2.47 6.33
N ILE A 90 -2.17 -2.11 5.21
CA ILE A 90 -2.66 -3.02 4.17
C ILE A 90 -2.01 -2.61 2.84
N GLY A 91 -1.03 -3.39 2.39
CA GLY A 91 -0.45 -3.24 1.05
C GLY A 91 -1.23 -4.09 0.05
N ILE A 92 -1.74 -3.49 -1.03
CA ILE A 92 -2.47 -4.19 -2.09
C ILE A 92 -1.63 -4.20 -3.35
N ASP A 93 -1.23 -5.39 -3.77
CA ASP A 93 -0.35 -5.61 -4.93
C ASP A 93 0.92 -4.73 -4.86
N TYR A 94 1.56 -4.46 -5.99
CA TYR A 94 2.70 -3.56 -6.15
C TYR A 94 3.86 -3.89 -5.18
N PRO A 95 4.35 -5.15 -5.19
CA PRO A 95 5.23 -5.70 -4.16
C PRO A 95 6.56 -4.93 -4.01
N GLU A 96 7.13 -4.37 -5.07
CA GLU A 96 8.33 -3.54 -4.99
C GLU A 96 8.18 -2.34 -4.03
N PHE A 97 7.01 -1.73 -4.02
CA PHE A 97 6.70 -0.57 -3.18
C PHE A 97 6.25 -1.02 -1.79
N ASN A 98 5.23 -1.88 -1.74
CA ASN A 98 4.57 -2.29 -0.51
C ASN A 98 5.48 -3.13 0.39
N LEU A 99 6.23 -4.12 -0.13
CA LEU A 99 7.16 -4.92 0.68
C LEU A 99 8.32 -4.10 1.27
N SER A 100 8.61 -2.92 0.71
CA SER A 100 9.58 -2.01 1.31
C SER A 100 8.99 -1.22 2.47
N ILE A 101 7.74 -0.78 2.34
CA ILE A 101 7.01 -0.11 3.43
C ILE A 101 6.80 -1.10 4.56
N GLU A 102 6.21 -2.26 4.27
CA GLU A 102 5.91 -3.31 5.24
C GLU A 102 7.14 -3.71 6.05
N GLY A 103 8.27 -3.95 5.37
CA GLY A 103 9.51 -4.28 6.05
C GLY A 103 10.00 -3.17 7.00
N ALA A 104 9.78 -1.90 6.67
CA ALA A 104 10.10 -0.77 7.55
C ALA A 104 9.16 -0.67 8.74
N LEU A 105 7.86 -0.89 8.52
CA LEU A 105 6.82 -0.87 9.54
C LEU A 105 6.96 -2.03 10.53
N LYS A 106 7.25 -3.24 10.05
CA LYS A 106 7.51 -4.42 10.91
C LYS A 106 8.67 -4.21 11.87
N ARG A 107 9.75 -3.57 11.42
CA ARG A 107 10.88 -3.21 12.32
C ARG A 107 10.49 -2.22 13.41
N LYS A 108 9.34 -1.55 13.27
CA LYS A 108 8.75 -0.64 14.27
C LYS A 108 7.59 -1.29 15.05
N GLY A 109 7.33 -2.58 14.86
CA GLY A 109 6.25 -3.30 15.54
C GLY A 109 4.86 -3.03 15.00
N ILE A 110 4.73 -2.39 13.84
CA ILE A 110 3.42 -2.11 13.22
C ILE A 110 2.96 -3.35 12.44
N GLN A 111 1.70 -3.74 12.63
CA GLN A 111 1.09 -4.86 11.93
C GLN A 111 0.90 -4.53 10.45
N THR A 112 1.24 -5.47 9.57
CA THR A 112 1.12 -5.30 8.13
C THR A 112 0.47 -6.51 7.47
N ILE A 113 -0.40 -6.27 6.52
CA ILE A 113 -1.11 -7.26 5.73
C ILE A 113 -0.74 -7.03 4.27
N HIS A 114 -0.29 -8.07 3.58
CA HIS A 114 -0.03 -8.03 2.15
C HIS A 114 -1.17 -8.75 1.41
N MET A 115 -1.94 -7.99 0.63
CA MET A 115 -3.08 -8.49 -0.12
C MET A 115 -2.69 -8.69 -1.58
N VAL A 116 -3.07 -9.87 -2.12
CA VAL A 116 -2.61 -10.46 -3.39
C VAL A 116 -1.20 -11.03 -3.28
N SER A 117 -1.08 -12.35 -3.44
CA SER A 117 0.21 -13.03 -3.40
C SER A 117 1.03 -12.65 -4.64
N PRO A 118 2.30 -12.25 -4.48
CA PRO A 118 3.19 -11.89 -5.58
C PRO A 118 3.69 -13.12 -6.33
N SER A 119 2.86 -14.14 -6.59
CA SER A 119 3.27 -15.44 -7.14
C SER A 119 4.07 -15.30 -8.44
N PHE A 120 3.73 -14.33 -9.30
CA PHE A 120 4.49 -13.99 -10.51
C PHE A 120 5.71 -13.08 -10.26
N TRP A 121 5.87 -12.45 -9.10
CA TRP A 121 7.05 -11.65 -8.75
C TRP A 121 8.10 -12.45 -7.95
N ALA A 122 7.64 -13.44 -7.18
CA ALA A 122 8.49 -14.33 -6.40
C ALA A 122 9.30 -15.32 -7.28
N TRP A 123 8.98 -15.49 -8.56
CA TRP A 123 9.62 -16.46 -9.48
C TRP A 123 11.13 -16.30 -9.68
N ARG A 124 11.73 -15.14 -9.38
CA ARG A 124 13.19 -15.01 -9.30
C ARG A 124 13.66 -15.56 -7.95
N GLU A 125 14.44 -16.64 -7.93
CA GLU A 125 14.90 -17.34 -6.70
C GLU A 125 15.40 -16.44 -5.56
N ASN A 126 16.07 -15.32 -5.89
CA ASN A 126 16.55 -14.34 -4.90
C ASN A 126 15.43 -13.53 -4.21
N ARG A 127 14.23 -13.45 -4.79
CA ARG A 127 13.05 -12.77 -4.25
C ARG A 127 12.23 -13.65 -3.30
N ILE A 128 12.25 -14.99 -3.49
CA ILE A 128 11.61 -15.96 -2.58
C ILE A 128 12.18 -15.84 -1.17
N LYS A 129 13.52 -15.75 -1.04
CA LYS A 129 14.21 -15.53 0.24
C LYS A 129 13.84 -14.19 0.90
N THR A 130 13.53 -13.18 0.09
CA THR A 130 13.13 -11.85 0.56
C THR A 130 11.68 -11.83 1.05
N PHE A 131 10.80 -12.61 0.41
CA PHE A 131 9.39 -12.72 0.76
C PHE A 131 9.20 -13.39 2.13
N ASN A 132 9.78 -14.58 2.35
CA ASN A 132 9.67 -15.32 3.62
C ASN A 132 10.24 -14.59 4.84
N LYS A 133 11.11 -13.59 4.64
CA LYS A 133 11.70 -12.79 5.72
C LYS A 133 10.90 -11.52 6.02
N LYS A 134 10.08 -11.08 5.07
CA LYS A 134 9.34 -9.82 5.14
C LYS A 134 7.86 -10.00 5.46
N ILE A 135 7.31 -11.20 5.28
CA ILE A 135 5.98 -11.59 5.77
C ILE A 135 6.10 -12.17 7.18
#